data_AF-A0A2V1C4T6-F1
#
_entry.id   AF-A0A2V1C4T6-F1
#
_cell.length_a   1.000
_cell.length_b   1.000
_cell.length_c   1.000
_cell.angle_alpha   90.00
_cell.angle_beta   90.00
_cell.angle_gamma   90.00
#
_symmetry.space_group_name_H-M   'P 1'
#
loop_
_entity.id
_entity.type
_entity.pdbx_description
1 polymer ?
#
loop_
_entity_poly.entity_id
_entity_poly.type
_entity_poly.pdbx_seq_one_letter_code
_entity_poly.pdbx_strand_id
1 'polypeptide(L)'
;MLIARNLLWTVLTVVCGVAAAVANTCSRDLKPQPIGIDFGSNSVIATYAHTSKNLTTISWLAPPTYHPIIFRLRLEDFEAKQTAKILWGVNKNQNGALQSLKDASQAYLSPILTPLTEKFSALKTNYPHLGNAVTWLEQKSSSLLAILKSKFSKPWFDEDLTMLDVKKAFISIINETKTSAASQDPGEGRLSITISFAIFSVPDFFNKTLCDLVIEAAKEVGIESLPVTIARTVAAGMGAQVRELLAEDNAASARGLRSRSRAGNMNWDAKGMKQIGANHPEPTSTAVNLPAKRPERILIVDQSRFYAALRTYEVEDRSVDARRALAMSRANERRNGKGDGESGVFQQRYLPLDPYGSQIMDTKLYQRVLDRELALKEEIKWGADQEKLRDEVAKARLLIKDALDREVGFLGRDDGGEGEEDMDRHHEEWPLNLNGWSASGRDLQVVLRWEDVLAVEENYVDKFAEAVHMFLVTLRRFRTSNDQTTHPETIHTVVILTDHTDGHLLTRAITQALGKDVKIVGGNLASMALAAEGAAKLALRRLESWEEMVRQERLIEFLESGEGEW
;
A
#
# COMPACT_ATOMS: atom_id res chain seq x y z
N MET A 1 -44.06 -15.08 2.55
CA MET A 1 -43.34 -13.78 2.52
C MET A 1 -43.25 -13.09 3.88
N LEU A 2 -44.31 -13.02 4.70
CA LEU A 2 -44.27 -12.34 6.01
C LEU A 2 -43.29 -12.98 7.03
N ILE A 3 -43.19 -14.32 7.04
CA ILE A 3 -42.31 -15.07 7.95
C ILE A 3 -40.82 -14.84 7.62
N ALA A 4 -40.47 -14.75 6.34
CA ALA A 4 -39.10 -14.43 5.90
C ALA A 4 -38.72 -12.99 6.23
N ARG A 5 -39.68 -12.05 6.19
CA ARG A 5 -39.45 -10.64 6.56
C ARG A 5 -39.24 -10.46 8.07
N ASN A 6 -39.96 -11.23 8.89
CA ASN A 6 -39.80 -11.23 10.34
C ASN A 6 -38.52 -11.97 10.78
N LEU A 7 -38.15 -13.08 10.13
CA LEU A 7 -36.88 -13.76 10.40
C LEU A 7 -35.66 -12.88 10.06
N LEU A 8 -35.75 -12.11 8.96
CA LEU A 8 -34.72 -11.16 8.56
C LEU A 8 -34.57 -10.01 9.57
N TRP A 9 -35.68 -9.49 10.11
CA TRP A 9 -35.67 -8.47 11.15
C TRP A 9 -35.09 -9.00 12.47
N THR A 10 -35.48 -10.19 12.92
CA THR A 10 -34.94 -10.78 14.16
C THR A 10 -33.44 -11.09 14.04
N VAL A 11 -32.99 -11.55 12.87
CA VAL A 11 -31.55 -11.75 12.59
C VAL A 11 -30.82 -10.40 12.52
N LEU A 12 -31.43 -9.34 11.96
CA LEU A 12 -30.87 -8.00 11.96
C LEU A 12 -30.69 -7.45 13.39
N THR A 13 -31.69 -7.62 14.26
CA THR A 13 -31.65 -7.09 15.64
C THR A 13 -30.65 -7.87 16.52
N VAL A 14 -30.57 -9.19 16.38
CA VAL A 14 -29.62 -10.03 17.13
C VAL A 14 -28.17 -9.79 16.67
N VAL A 15 -27.94 -9.55 15.37
CA VAL A 15 -26.60 -9.27 14.84
C VAL A 15 -26.17 -7.82 15.12
N CYS A 16 -27.10 -6.85 15.12
CA CYS A 16 -26.81 -5.48 15.58
C CYS A 16 -26.52 -5.45 17.09
N GLY A 17 -27.22 -6.27 17.90
CA GLY A 17 -26.95 -6.41 19.32
C GLY A 17 -25.56 -6.97 19.63
N VAL A 18 -25.08 -7.95 18.86
CA VAL A 18 -23.74 -8.54 19.06
C VAL A 18 -22.62 -7.63 18.54
N ALA A 19 -22.84 -6.89 17.45
CA ALA A 19 -21.88 -5.89 16.97
C ALA A 19 -21.78 -4.66 17.88
N ALA A 20 -22.90 -4.22 18.47
CA ALA A 20 -22.92 -3.20 19.51
C ALA A 20 -22.30 -3.70 20.82
N ALA A 21 -22.50 -4.96 21.19
CA ALA A 21 -21.90 -5.56 22.39
C ALA A 21 -20.37 -5.71 22.29
N VAL A 22 -19.82 -5.94 21.10
CA VAL A 22 -18.35 -6.03 20.88
C VAL A 22 -17.74 -4.66 20.60
N ALA A 23 -18.51 -3.67 20.15
CA ALA A 23 -18.09 -2.26 20.07
C ALA A 23 -18.19 -1.51 21.41
N ASN A 24 -18.90 -2.08 22.41
CA ASN A 24 -19.06 -1.55 23.76
C ASN A 24 -17.85 -1.79 24.69
N THR A 25 -16.75 -2.36 24.20
CA THR A 25 -15.50 -2.48 24.98
C THR A 25 -14.51 -1.35 24.74
N CYS A 26 -14.72 -0.49 23.74
CA CYS A 26 -14.12 0.85 23.76
C CYS A 26 -14.87 1.67 24.81
N SER A 27 -14.13 2.41 25.66
CA SER A 27 -14.73 3.40 26.54
C SER A 27 -15.70 4.26 25.73
N ARG A 28 -16.97 4.30 26.15
CA ARG A 28 -18.01 5.14 25.55
C ARG A 28 -17.64 6.63 25.55
N ASP A 29 -16.66 6.99 26.37
CA ASP A 29 -16.31 8.35 26.72
C ASP A 29 -15.43 9.04 25.66
N LEU A 30 -14.75 8.27 24.79
CA LEU A 30 -13.87 8.87 23.77
C LEU A 30 -14.57 8.98 22.40
N LYS A 31 -14.85 10.22 21.99
CA LYS A 31 -15.30 10.56 20.64
C LYS A 31 -14.27 10.06 19.61
N PRO A 32 -14.65 9.18 18.66
CA PRO A 32 -13.74 8.73 17.60
C PRO A 32 -13.22 9.89 16.75
N GLN A 33 -12.02 9.76 16.20
CA GLN A 33 -11.48 10.68 15.20
C GLN A 33 -11.49 10.01 13.83
N PRO A 34 -11.73 10.75 12.74
CA PRO A 34 -11.80 10.19 11.38
C PRO A 34 -10.39 9.98 10.80
N ILE A 35 -9.53 9.29 11.55
CA ILE A 35 -8.11 9.09 11.23
C ILE A 35 -7.87 7.62 10.88
N GLY A 36 -7.19 7.40 9.75
CA GLY A 36 -6.67 6.11 9.32
C GLY A 36 -5.15 6.11 9.35
N ILE A 37 -4.55 5.05 9.87
CA ILE A 37 -3.09 4.84 9.86
C ILE A 37 -2.80 3.54 9.11
N ASP A 38 -2.07 3.64 8.00
CA ASP A 38 -1.65 2.49 7.19
C ASP A 38 -0.22 2.07 7.51
N PHE A 39 -0.04 0.79 7.83
CA PHE A 39 1.25 0.12 7.93
C PHE A 39 1.58 -0.47 6.56
N GLY A 40 2.38 0.26 5.78
CA GLY A 40 2.94 -0.24 4.53
C GLY A 40 4.22 -1.05 4.74
N SER A 41 4.87 -1.40 3.64
CA SER A 41 6.17 -2.12 3.66
C SER A 41 7.34 -1.22 3.99
N ASN A 42 7.33 -0.03 3.41
CA ASN A 42 8.43 0.93 3.51
C ASN A 42 8.06 2.13 4.36
N SER A 43 6.76 2.41 4.51
CA SER A 43 6.27 3.60 5.18
C SER A 43 4.99 3.38 5.98
N VAL A 44 4.81 4.21 7.00
CA VAL A 44 3.55 4.37 7.73
C VAL A 44 2.93 5.72 7.35
N ILE A 45 1.67 5.70 6.93
CA ILE A 45 0.96 6.89 6.43
C ILE A 45 -0.29 7.11 7.27
N ALA A 46 -0.47 8.32 7.78
CA ALA A 46 -1.69 8.74 8.49
C ALA A 46 -2.50 9.72 7.63
N THR A 47 -3.81 9.49 7.56
CA THR A 47 -4.75 10.33 6.82
C THR A 47 -5.93 10.71 7.69
N TYR A 48 -6.35 11.98 7.61
CA TYR A 48 -7.53 12.52 8.23
C TYR A 48 -8.65 12.70 7.19
N ALA A 49 -9.85 12.21 7.47
CA ALA A 49 -11.02 12.42 6.61
C ALA A 49 -11.88 13.56 7.15
N HIS A 50 -11.87 14.71 6.45
CA HIS A 50 -12.78 15.82 6.71
C HIS A 50 -14.22 15.48 6.34
N THR A 51 -14.35 14.78 5.21
CA THR A 51 -15.61 14.23 4.71
C THR A 51 -15.29 12.91 4.01
N SER A 52 -16.30 12.22 3.50
CA SER A 52 -16.10 11.02 2.68
C SER A 52 -15.31 11.28 1.40
N LYS A 53 -15.22 12.54 0.94
CA LYS A 53 -14.57 12.96 -0.31
C LYS A 53 -13.36 13.87 -0.12
N ASN A 54 -13.17 14.44 1.07
CA ASN A 54 -12.08 15.35 1.39
C ASN A 54 -11.18 14.72 2.45
N LEU A 55 -9.98 14.31 2.03
CA LEU A 55 -9.01 13.62 2.86
C LEU A 55 -7.65 14.33 2.78
N THR A 56 -6.95 14.36 3.90
CA THR A 56 -5.65 15.01 4.04
C THR A 56 -4.66 14.04 4.65
N THR A 57 -3.54 13.80 3.97
CA THR A 57 -2.41 13.08 4.59
C THR A 57 -1.76 13.97 5.63
N ILE A 58 -1.74 13.51 6.87
CA ILE A 58 -1.29 14.28 8.05
C ILE A 58 0.06 13.80 8.59
N SER A 59 0.51 12.61 8.18
CA SER A 59 1.87 12.14 8.43
C SER A 59 2.26 11.08 7.41
N TRP A 60 3.54 11.07 7.04
CA TRP A 60 4.15 10.04 6.22
C TRP A 60 5.57 9.82 6.72
N LEU A 61 5.82 8.63 7.26
CA LEU A 61 7.10 8.26 7.82
C LEU A 61 7.65 7.00 7.14
N ALA A 62 8.94 6.99 6.85
CA ALA A 62 9.66 5.82 6.35
C ALA A 62 10.93 5.61 7.20
N PRO A 63 10.79 5.26 8.49
CA PRO A 63 11.94 5.20 9.38
C PRO A 63 12.81 3.99 9.02
N PRO A 64 14.15 4.13 9.09
CA PRO A 64 15.07 3.06 8.67
C PRO A 64 14.97 1.79 9.51
N THR A 65 14.42 1.87 10.73
CA THR A 65 14.25 0.74 11.66
C THR A 65 12.99 -0.09 11.39
N TYR A 66 11.97 0.49 10.76
CA TYR A 66 10.70 -0.19 10.50
C TYR A 66 10.80 -1.21 9.38
N HIS A 67 11.44 -0.80 8.28
CA HIS A 67 11.49 -1.58 7.06
C HIS A 67 12.09 -2.99 7.27
N PRO A 68 13.25 -3.17 7.95
CA PRO A 68 13.82 -4.50 8.17
C PRO A 68 12.91 -5.44 8.98
N ILE A 69 12.15 -4.90 9.94
CA ILE A 69 11.22 -5.68 10.77
C ILE A 69 10.05 -6.18 9.93
N ILE A 70 9.43 -5.30 9.14
CA ILE A 70 8.33 -5.68 8.26
C ILE A 70 8.77 -6.69 7.21
N PHE A 71 9.97 -6.50 6.63
CA PHE A 71 10.55 -7.46 5.70
C PHE A 71 10.77 -8.83 6.35
N ARG A 72 11.29 -8.88 7.59
CA ARG A 72 11.49 -10.14 8.31
C ARG A 72 10.17 -10.86 8.61
N LEU A 73 9.17 -10.15 9.12
CA LEU A 73 7.84 -10.71 9.39
C LEU A 73 7.20 -11.31 8.13
N ARG A 74 7.42 -10.67 6.97
CA ARG A 74 6.98 -11.21 5.68
C ARG A 74 7.71 -12.50 5.32
N LEU A 75 9.04 -12.52 5.46
CA LEU A 75 9.84 -13.70 5.13
C LEU A 75 9.39 -14.91 5.97
N GLU A 76 9.10 -14.69 7.26
CA GLU A 76 8.56 -15.72 8.15
C GLU A 76 7.17 -16.19 7.71
N ASP A 77 6.26 -15.30 7.29
CA ASP A 77 4.96 -15.67 6.73
C ASP A 77 5.10 -16.48 5.43
N PHE A 78 6.01 -16.07 4.55
CA PHE A 78 6.31 -16.75 3.29
C PHE A 78 6.84 -18.18 3.53
N GLU A 79 7.77 -18.34 4.47
CA GLU A 79 8.29 -19.64 4.90
C GLU A 79 7.19 -20.52 5.52
N ALA A 80 6.33 -19.93 6.37
CA ALA A 80 5.28 -20.64 7.09
C ALA A 80 4.16 -21.16 6.17
N LYS A 81 3.70 -20.35 5.20
CA LYS A 81 2.51 -20.70 4.40
C LYS A 81 2.75 -21.74 3.30
N GLN A 82 3.97 -22.28 3.15
CA GLN A 82 4.37 -23.17 2.04
C GLN A 82 3.90 -22.70 0.64
N THR A 83 3.54 -21.44 0.48
CA THR A 83 2.84 -20.92 -0.71
C THR A 83 3.76 -21.00 -1.94
N ALA A 84 5.07 -20.86 -1.70
CA ALA A 84 6.11 -21.14 -2.68
C ALA A 84 6.01 -22.55 -3.28
N LYS A 85 5.77 -23.55 -2.43
CA LYS A 85 5.77 -24.97 -2.81
C LYS A 85 4.59 -25.35 -3.69
N ILE A 86 3.43 -24.75 -3.44
CA ILE A 86 2.17 -25.03 -4.15
C ILE A 86 2.15 -24.33 -5.51
N LEU A 87 2.53 -23.05 -5.58
CA LEU A 87 2.36 -22.26 -6.81
C LEU A 87 3.48 -22.45 -7.83
N TRP A 88 4.70 -22.69 -7.37
CA TRP A 88 5.86 -22.75 -8.27
C TRP A 88 6.35 -24.18 -8.52
N GLY A 89 5.60 -25.19 -8.06
CA GLY A 89 5.98 -26.60 -8.22
C GLY A 89 7.39 -26.89 -7.66
N VAL A 90 7.78 -26.14 -6.62
CA VAL A 90 9.15 -26.13 -6.10
C VAL A 90 9.46 -27.48 -5.48
N ASN A 91 10.05 -28.34 -6.29
CA ASN A 91 10.72 -29.54 -5.80
C ASN A 91 11.77 -29.10 -4.78
N LYS A 92 11.99 -29.88 -3.71
CA LYS A 92 12.83 -29.54 -2.52
C LYS A 92 14.26 -29.02 -2.81
N ASN A 93 14.71 -28.99 -4.06
CA ASN A 93 16.06 -28.61 -4.47
C ASN A 93 16.21 -27.19 -5.02
N GLN A 94 15.17 -26.36 -5.10
CA GLN A 94 15.31 -24.94 -5.48
C GLN A 94 15.24 -24.01 -4.26
N ASN A 95 16.31 -24.01 -3.47
CA ASN A 95 16.62 -22.99 -2.46
C ASN A 95 16.77 -21.57 -3.04
N GLY A 96 16.69 -21.38 -4.37
CA GLY A 96 17.04 -20.15 -5.07
C GLY A 96 16.19 -18.93 -4.70
N ALA A 97 14.86 -19.03 -4.63
CA ALA A 97 14.02 -17.87 -4.32
C ALA A 97 14.18 -17.39 -2.87
N LEU A 98 14.23 -18.33 -1.93
CA LEU A 98 14.49 -18.03 -0.52
C LEU A 98 15.92 -17.51 -0.33
N GLN A 99 16.89 -18.10 -1.04
CA GLN A 99 18.27 -17.63 -1.03
C GLN A 99 18.37 -16.23 -1.64
N SER A 100 17.68 -15.94 -2.75
CA SER A 100 17.65 -14.59 -3.33
C SER A 100 17.06 -13.54 -2.39
N LEU A 101 16.02 -13.89 -1.61
CA LEU A 101 15.47 -13.01 -0.57
C LEU A 101 16.46 -12.82 0.61
N LYS A 102 17.17 -13.88 1.01
CA LYS A 102 18.23 -13.81 2.03
C LYS A 102 19.43 -12.99 1.56
N ASP A 103 19.85 -13.16 0.31
CA ASP A 103 20.94 -12.42 -0.32
C ASP A 103 20.57 -10.94 -0.45
N ALA A 104 19.33 -10.64 -0.85
CA ALA A 104 18.82 -9.28 -1.00
C ALA A 104 18.76 -8.49 0.32
N SER A 105 18.52 -9.17 1.44
CA SER A 105 18.48 -8.57 2.77
C SER A 105 19.85 -8.46 3.43
N GLN A 106 20.73 -9.43 3.21
CA GLN A 106 22.12 -9.35 3.65
C GLN A 106 22.87 -8.23 2.92
N ALA A 107 22.56 -8.01 1.64
CA ALA A 107 23.07 -6.91 0.82
C ALA A 107 22.38 -5.55 1.03
N TYR A 108 21.59 -5.40 2.11
CA TYR A 108 20.99 -4.11 2.53
C TYR A 108 21.56 -3.62 3.89
N LEU A 109 22.25 -4.49 4.64
CA LEU A 109 22.68 -4.22 6.01
C LEU A 109 24.20 -4.03 6.14
N SER A 110 24.98 -4.40 5.13
CA SER A 110 26.44 -4.44 5.20
C SER A 110 27.11 -3.05 5.37
N PRO A 111 26.76 -1.99 4.60
CA PRO A 111 27.41 -0.68 4.61
C PRO A 111 26.89 0.24 5.71
N ILE A 112 25.91 -0.17 6.53
CA ILE A 112 25.66 0.51 7.81
C ILE A 112 26.80 0.21 8.79
N LEU A 113 27.47 -0.95 8.65
CA LEU A 113 28.44 -1.46 9.63
C LEU A 113 29.89 -1.29 9.18
N THR A 114 30.16 -1.34 7.87
CA THR A 114 31.52 -1.31 7.29
C THR A 114 32.22 0.06 7.38
N PRO A 115 31.59 1.21 7.03
CA PRO A 115 32.26 2.51 6.93
C PRO A 115 32.76 3.06 8.27
N LEU A 116 32.20 2.59 9.39
CA LEU A 116 32.66 2.97 10.73
C LEU A 116 34.06 2.43 11.02
N THR A 117 34.33 1.18 10.66
CA THR A 117 35.63 0.52 10.92
C THR A 117 36.77 1.12 10.09
N GLU A 118 36.46 1.50 8.84
CA GLU A 118 37.43 2.07 7.89
C GLU A 118 37.75 3.54 8.23
N LYS A 119 36.76 4.34 8.65
CA LYS A 119 36.99 5.74 9.06
C LYS A 119 37.87 5.86 10.30
N PHE A 120 37.76 4.95 11.27
CA PHE A 120 38.66 4.95 12.44
C PHE A 120 40.09 4.57 12.07
N SER A 121 40.25 3.60 11.16
CA SER A 121 41.57 3.18 10.66
C SER A 121 42.26 4.31 9.89
N ALA A 122 41.53 5.04 9.05
CA ALA A 122 42.06 6.18 8.30
C ALA A 122 42.45 7.38 9.20
N LEU A 123 41.69 7.64 10.27
CA LEU A 123 41.99 8.70 11.25
C LEU A 123 43.30 8.46 12.00
N LYS A 124 43.62 7.19 12.28
CA LYS A 124 44.87 6.78 12.93
C LYS A 124 46.10 7.01 12.04
N THR A 125 45.97 6.71 10.75
CA THR A 125 47.06 6.86 9.78
C THR A 125 47.33 8.34 9.48
N ASN A 126 46.28 9.17 9.41
CA ASN A 126 46.42 10.58 9.05
C ASN A 126 46.81 11.51 10.22
N TYR A 127 46.56 11.12 11.47
CA TYR A 127 46.82 11.95 12.65
C TYR A 127 47.53 11.18 13.78
N PRO A 128 48.80 10.79 13.61
CA PRO A 128 49.51 9.92 14.54
C PRO A 128 49.71 10.52 15.94
N HIS A 129 49.70 11.86 16.08
CA HIS A 129 49.79 12.55 17.37
C HIS A 129 48.52 12.43 18.23
N LEU A 130 47.38 12.06 17.63
CA LEU A 130 46.14 11.74 18.36
C LEU A 130 46.10 10.28 18.81
N GLY A 131 47.21 9.52 18.68
CA GLY A 131 47.28 8.07 18.84
C GLY A 131 46.57 7.51 20.08
N ASN A 132 46.66 8.17 21.24
CA ASN A 132 45.99 7.73 22.47
C ASN A 132 44.48 8.02 22.49
N ALA A 133 44.03 9.13 21.88
CA ALA A 133 42.61 9.45 21.75
C ALA A 133 41.94 8.60 20.66
N VAL A 134 42.67 8.31 19.57
CA VAL A 134 42.23 7.42 18.50
C VAL A 134 42.24 5.97 18.97
N THR A 135 43.20 5.51 19.78
CA THR A 135 43.10 4.16 20.38
C THR A 135 41.99 4.05 21.41
N TRP A 136 41.70 5.11 22.19
CA TRP A 136 40.54 5.13 23.08
C TRP A 136 39.22 5.12 22.29
N LEU A 137 39.12 5.89 21.20
CA LEU A 137 37.99 5.89 20.27
C LEU A 137 37.90 4.57 19.50
N GLU A 138 39.00 3.94 19.09
CA GLU A 138 39.06 2.61 18.49
C GLU A 138 38.63 1.56 19.50
N GLN A 139 39.00 1.68 20.78
CA GLN A 139 38.61 0.69 21.79
C GLN A 139 37.14 0.84 22.18
N LYS A 140 36.64 2.07 22.30
CA LYS A 140 35.22 2.36 22.53
C LYS A 140 34.37 2.07 21.29
N SER A 141 34.84 2.42 20.09
CA SER A 141 34.16 2.10 18.83
C SER A 141 34.31 0.65 18.45
N SER A 142 35.38 -0.07 18.84
CA SER A 142 35.49 -1.52 18.70
C SER A 142 34.67 -2.23 19.75
N SER A 143 34.43 -1.64 20.92
CA SER A 143 33.43 -2.13 21.86
C SER A 143 32.01 -1.84 21.35
N LEU A 144 31.77 -0.67 20.76
CA LEU A 144 30.49 -0.29 20.15
C LEU A 144 30.25 -1.06 18.86
N LEU A 145 31.26 -1.31 18.03
CA LEU A 145 31.29 -2.16 16.85
C LEU A 145 31.36 -3.62 17.23
N ALA A 146 31.84 -4.02 18.41
CA ALA A 146 31.68 -5.39 18.90
C ALA A 146 30.29 -5.57 19.50
N ILE A 147 29.64 -4.52 20.00
CA ILE A 147 28.22 -4.51 20.38
C ILE A 147 27.33 -4.42 19.14
N LEU A 148 27.69 -3.64 18.13
CA LEU A 148 26.99 -3.52 16.86
C LEU A 148 27.29 -4.75 15.99
N LYS A 149 28.52 -5.22 15.86
CA LYS A 149 28.81 -6.54 15.25
C LYS A 149 28.23 -7.68 16.10
N SER A 150 28.24 -7.67 17.43
CA SER A 150 27.53 -8.75 18.15
C SER A 150 26.01 -8.70 17.95
N LYS A 151 25.43 -7.50 17.75
CA LYS A 151 24.01 -7.28 17.43
C LYS A 151 23.66 -7.34 15.93
N PHE A 152 24.63 -7.25 15.01
CA PHE A 152 24.41 -7.08 13.56
C PHE A 152 25.34 -7.96 12.68
N SER A 153 26.39 -8.58 13.23
CA SER A 153 27.23 -9.62 12.58
C SER A 153 26.84 -11.05 12.99
N LYS A 154 25.99 -11.20 14.02
CA LYS A 154 24.90 -12.15 13.85
C LYS A 154 24.04 -11.57 12.73
N PRO A 155 23.76 -12.27 11.63
CA PRO A 155 22.77 -11.78 10.69
C PRO A 155 21.55 -11.37 11.52
N TRP A 156 20.84 -10.31 11.16
CA TRP A 156 19.54 -10.00 11.81
C TRP A 156 18.56 -11.20 11.78
N PHE A 157 18.92 -12.26 11.07
CA PHE A 157 18.31 -13.58 11.06
C PHE A 157 18.72 -14.56 12.17
N ASP A 158 19.79 -14.31 12.94
CA ASP A 158 20.33 -15.19 14.01
C ASP A 158 20.00 -14.70 15.43
N GLU A 159 19.69 -13.42 15.65
CA GLU A 159 18.96 -13.04 16.88
C GLU A 159 17.48 -13.20 16.59
N ASP A 160 16.83 -14.09 17.34
CA ASP A 160 15.39 -14.29 17.23
C ASP A 160 14.67 -12.94 17.39
N LEU A 161 14.10 -12.42 16.29
CA LEU A 161 13.26 -11.22 16.32
C LEU A 161 12.12 -11.50 17.31
N THR A 162 12.22 -10.93 18.50
CA THR A 162 11.22 -11.24 19.53
C THR A 162 9.96 -10.42 19.26
N MET A 163 8.80 -10.94 19.69
CA MET A 163 7.55 -10.18 19.65
C MET A 163 7.66 -8.85 20.43
N LEU A 164 8.54 -8.78 21.44
CA LEU A 164 8.80 -7.56 22.19
C LEU A 164 9.51 -6.50 21.33
N ASP A 165 10.45 -6.91 20.46
CA ASP A 165 11.14 -6.00 19.56
C ASP A 165 10.21 -5.47 18.47
N VAL A 166 9.35 -6.34 17.93
CA VAL A 166 8.27 -5.95 17.01
C VAL A 166 7.35 -4.93 17.66
N LYS A 167 6.90 -5.19 18.89
CA LYS A 167 6.03 -4.27 19.65
C LYS A 167 6.70 -2.92 19.89
N LYS A 168 7.98 -2.89 20.31
CA LYS A 168 8.75 -1.64 20.50
C LYS A 168 8.85 -0.84 19.20
N ALA A 169 9.08 -1.51 18.07
CA ALA A 169 9.13 -0.84 16.78
C ALA A 169 7.77 -0.24 16.41
N PHE A 170 6.68 -0.96 16.64
CA PHE A 170 5.32 -0.43 16.45
C PHE A 170 5.04 0.76 17.38
N ILE A 171 5.42 0.70 18.66
CA ILE A 171 5.29 1.84 19.59
C ILE A 171 6.06 3.06 19.07
N SER A 172 7.32 2.86 18.65
CA SER A 172 8.17 3.95 18.13
C SER A 172 7.51 4.61 16.93
N ILE A 173 7.14 3.84 15.91
CA ILE A 173 6.61 4.42 14.66
C ILE A 173 5.23 5.05 14.84
N ILE A 174 4.36 4.48 15.69
CA ILE A 174 3.06 5.11 15.98
C ILE A 174 3.27 6.41 16.76
N ASN A 175 4.20 6.45 17.72
CA ASN A 175 4.51 7.68 18.45
C ASN A 175 5.11 8.76 17.55
N GLU A 176 6.02 8.38 16.65
CA GLU A 176 6.57 9.28 15.64
C GLU A 176 5.47 9.81 14.70
N THR A 177 4.55 8.93 14.26
CA THR A 177 3.40 9.32 13.41
C THR A 177 2.52 10.34 14.13
N LYS A 178 2.21 10.09 15.41
CA LYS A 178 1.43 10.99 16.27
C LYS A 178 2.13 12.34 16.46
N THR A 179 3.43 12.32 16.70
CA THR A 179 4.24 13.55 16.89
C THR A 179 4.33 14.35 15.59
N SER A 180 4.57 13.67 14.47
CA SER A 180 4.65 14.28 13.13
C SER A 180 3.33 14.94 12.72
N ALA A 181 2.19 14.33 13.03
CA ALA A 181 0.87 14.92 12.78
C ALA A 181 0.58 16.15 13.66
N ALA A 182 1.14 16.20 14.87
CA ALA A 182 0.98 17.33 15.78
C ALA A 182 1.95 18.48 15.48
N SER A 183 3.11 18.20 14.89
CA SER A 183 4.18 19.17 14.68
C SER A 183 4.12 19.91 13.34
N GLN A 184 3.05 19.74 12.54
CA GLN A 184 2.97 20.38 11.23
C GLN A 184 2.77 21.89 11.38
N ASP A 185 3.63 22.67 10.72
CA ASP A 185 3.60 24.13 10.75
C ASP A 185 2.31 24.66 10.07
N PRO A 186 1.47 25.44 10.77
CA PRO A 186 0.30 26.06 10.16
C PRO A 186 0.62 26.94 8.94
N GLY A 187 1.87 27.42 8.80
CA GLY A 187 2.32 28.22 7.66
C GLY A 187 2.27 27.51 6.30
N GLU A 188 2.33 26.17 6.28
CA GLU A 188 2.19 25.36 5.05
C GLU A 188 0.74 24.99 4.71
N GLY A 189 -0.25 25.55 5.44
CA GLY A 189 -1.66 25.19 5.29
C GLY A 189 -1.98 23.77 5.77
N ARG A 190 -1.06 23.15 6.53
CA ARG A 190 -1.22 21.83 7.12
C ARG A 190 -1.85 21.91 8.51
N LEU A 191 -2.61 20.88 8.87
CA LEU A 191 -3.38 20.84 10.11
C LEU A 191 -2.57 20.20 11.23
N SER A 192 -2.31 20.94 12.30
CA SER A 192 -1.82 20.35 13.56
C SER A 192 -2.92 19.51 14.20
N ILE A 193 -2.80 18.18 14.16
CA ILE A 193 -3.80 17.24 14.66
C ILE A 193 -3.21 16.37 15.77
N THR A 194 -3.80 16.45 16.96
CA THR A 194 -3.54 15.50 18.04
C THR A 194 -4.32 14.21 17.80
N ILE A 195 -3.60 13.12 17.57
CA ILE A 195 -4.20 11.79 17.37
C ILE A 195 -4.49 11.14 18.72
N SER A 196 -5.77 10.95 19.03
CA SER A 196 -6.28 10.21 20.20
C SER A 196 -7.09 8.97 19.81
N PHE A 197 -7.56 8.88 18.56
CA PHE A 197 -8.22 7.70 18.02
C PHE A 197 -7.82 7.45 16.56
N ALA A 198 -7.62 6.19 16.17
CA ALA A 198 -7.38 5.83 14.76
C ALA A 198 -7.90 4.43 14.42
N ILE A 199 -8.14 4.20 13.12
CA ILE A 199 -8.30 2.86 12.55
C ILE A 199 -7.01 2.49 11.82
N PHE A 200 -6.52 1.27 12.09
CA PHE A 200 -5.26 0.77 11.54
C PHE A 200 -5.52 -0.16 10.36
N SER A 201 -4.87 0.11 9.23
CA SER A 201 -4.68 -0.88 8.16
C SER A 201 -3.28 -1.48 8.24
N VAL A 202 -3.18 -2.80 8.07
CA VAL A 202 -1.93 -3.56 8.23
C VAL A 202 -1.72 -4.55 7.07
N PRO A 203 -0.48 -4.94 6.76
CA PRO A 203 -0.20 -5.84 5.65
C PRO A 203 -0.97 -7.15 5.73
N ASP A 204 -1.38 -7.70 4.58
CA ASP A 204 -2.19 -8.91 4.50
C ASP A 204 -1.55 -10.18 5.09
N PHE A 205 -0.22 -10.18 5.21
CA PHE A 205 0.52 -11.27 5.84
C PHE A 205 0.56 -11.19 7.38
N PHE A 206 0.05 -10.11 7.98
CA PHE A 206 -0.04 -10.02 9.43
C PHE A 206 -1.05 -11.05 9.95
N ASN A 207 -0.56 -11.95 10.80
CA ASN A 207 -1.42 -12.85 11.56
C ASN A 207 -2.09 -12.09 12.71
N LYS A 208 -3.02 -12.76 13.42
CA LYS A 208 -3.76 -12.16 14.52
C LYS A 208 -2.85 -11.58 15.61
N THR A 209 -1.79 -12.28 15.98
CA THR A 209 -0.85 -11.82 17.01
C THR A 209 -0.20 -10.49 16.62
N LEU A 210 0.20 -10.34 15.36
CA LEU A 210 0.78 -9.08 14.85
C LEU A 210 -0.27 -7.96 14.80
N CYS A 211 -1.51 -8.27 14.42
CA CYS A 211 -2.60 -7.31 14.47
C CYS A 211 -2.87 -6.83 15.91
N ASP A 212 -2.95 -7.75 16.87
CA ASP A 212 -3.17 -7.45 18.29
C ASP A 212 -2.03 -6.57 18.83
N LEU A 213 -0.77 -6.83 18.44
CA LEU A 213 0.36 -5.99 18.83
C LEU A 213 0.29 -4.56 18.32
N VAL A 214 -0.23 -4.32 17.11
CA VAL A 214 -0.43 -2.95 16.60
C VAL A 214 -1.43 -2.20 17.48
N ILE A 215 -2.52 -2.85 17.89
CA ILE A 215 -3.53 -2.27 18.76
C ILE A 215 -2.97 -2.00 20.17
N GLU A 216 -2.19 -2.94 20.73
CA GLU A 216 -1.52 -2.74 22.01
C GLU A 216 -0.51 -1.58 21.97
N ALA A 217 0.31 -1.52 20.91
CA ALA A 217 1.26 -0.45 20.70
C ALA A 217 0.57 0.92 20.59
N ALA A 218 -0.56 0.99 19.86
CA ALA A 218 -1.37 2.19 19.75
C ALA A 218 -1.88 2.66 21.13
N LYS A 219 -2.38 1.73 21.93
CA LYS A 219 -2.86 2.02 23.30
C LYS A 219 -1.75 2.56 24.19
N GLU A 220 -0.54 2.00 24.12
CA GLU A 220 0.62 2.46 24.91
C GLU A 220 1.05 3.89 24.58
N VAL A 221 0.81 4.35 23.34
CA VAL A 221 1.07 5.74 22.94
C VAL A 221 -0.15 6.66 23.11
N GLY A 222 -1.20 6.17 23.77
CA GLY A 222 -2.44 6.91 24.02
C GLY A 222 -3.24 7.20 22.75
N ILE A 223 -3.32 6.24 21.83
CA ILE A 223 -4.25 6.23 20.70
C ILE A 223 -5.23 5.07 20.90
N GLU A 224 -6.49 5.40 21.11
CA GLU A 224 -7.57 4.41 21.12
C GLU A 224 -7.86 3.91 19.70
N SER A 225 -8.37 2.69 19.59
CA SER A 225 -8.71 2.11 18.30
C SER A 225 -9.77 1.03 18.43
N LEU A 226 -10.30 0.56 17.31
CA LEU A 226 -11.11 -0.66 17.30
C LEU A 226 -10.25 -1.86 17.73
N PRO A 227 -10.83 -2.90 18.36
CA PRO A 227 -10.09 -4.10 18.76
C PRO A 227 -9.66 -4.99 17.59
N VAL A 228 -9.77 -4.50 16.35
CA VAL A 228 -9.42 -5.19 15.12
C VAL A 228 -8.76 -4.20 14.16
N THR A 229 -7.71 -4.66 13.49
CA THR A 229 -7.12 -3.98 12.33
C THR A 229 -7.87 -4.37 11.05
N ILE A 230 -7.55 -3.71 9.95
CA ILE A 230 -8.07 -4.01 8.62
C ILE A 230 -6.92 -4.43 7.72
N ALA A 231 -7.12 -5.42 6.87
CA ALA A 231 -6.12 -5.73 5.85
C ALA A 231 -5.90 -4.53 4.93
N ARG A 232 -4.64 -4.22 4.65
CA ARG A 232 -4.19 -3.10 3.84
C ARG A 232 -4.85 -3.06 2.47
N THR A 233 -4.91 -4.20 1.79
CA THR A 233 -5.63 -4.33 0.51
C THR A 233 -7.12 -3.97 0.63
N VAL A 234 -7.81 -4.39 1.70
CA VAL A 234 -9.23 -4.03 1.92
C VAL A 234 -9.38 -2.52 2.10
N ALA A 235 -8.51 -1.92 2.91
CA ALA A 235 -8.52 -0.48 3.12
C ALA A 235 -8.25 0.27 1.81
N ALA A 236 -7.28 -0.19 0.99
CA ALA A 236 -6.99 0.41 -0.31
C ALA A 236 -8.19 0.36 -1.27
N GLY A 237 -8.95 -0.74 -1.27
CA GLY A 237 -10.21 -0.84 -2.02
C GLY A 237 -11.23 0.22 -1.60
N MET A 238 -11.39 0.48 -0.29
CA MET A 238 -12.23 1.57 0.23
C MET A 238 -11.66 2.96 -0.10
N GLY A 239 -10.33 3.09 -0.16
CA GLY A 239 -9.60 4.25 -0.67
C GLY A 239 -10.02 4.60 -2.09
N ALA A 240 -9.83 3.64 -2.99
CA ALA A 240 -10.05 3.77 -4.44
C ALA A 240 -11.47 4.19 -4.81
N GLN A 241 -12.49 3.68 -4.10
CA GLN A 241 -13.90 4.04 -4.33
C GLN A 241 -14.19 5.55 -4.26
N VAL A 242 -13.40 6.33 -3.51
CA VAL A 242 -13.64 7.78 -3.41
C VAL A 242 -12.99 8.57 -4.50
N ARG A 243 -11.80 8.14 -4.94
CA ARG A 243 -11.16 8.77 -6.10
C ARG A 243 -12.04 8.60 -7.35
N GLU A 244 -12.73 7.47 -7.45
CA GLU A 244 -13.77 7.27 -8.45
C GLU A 244 -14.91 8.30 -8.33
N LEU A 245 -15.50 8.46 -7.15
CA LEU A 245 -16.57 9.45 -6.95
C LEU A 245 -16.13 10.89 -7.25
N LEU A 246 -14.89 11.24 -6.89
CA LEU A 246 -14.31 12.55 -7.19
C LEU A 246 -14.09 12.74 -8.69
N ALA A 247 -13.56 11.73 -9.38
CA ALA A 247 -13.35 11.77 -10.83
C ALA A 247 -14.69 11.90 -11.58
N GLU A 248 -15.73 11.19 -11.14
CA GLU A 248 -17.08 11.30 -11.71
C GLU A 248 -17.68 12.70 -11.52
N ASP A 249 -17.57 13.27 -10.32
CA ASP A 249 -18.05 14.63 -10.00
C ASP A 249 -17.29 15.71 -10.80
N ASN A 250 -15.97 15.57 -10.92
CA ASN A 250 -15.12 16.47 -11.69
C ASN A 250 -15.45 16.39 -13.19
N ALA A 251 -15.63 15.18 -13.73
CA ALA A 251 -16.03 14.97 -15.12
C ALA A 251 -17.44 15.50 -15.39
N ALA A 252 -18.39 15.34 -14.45
CA ALA A 252 -19.73 15.91 -14.55
C ALA A 252 -19.68 17.45 -14.53
N SER A 253 -18.89 18.03 -13.63
CA SER A 253 -18.69 19.48 -13.51
C SER A 253 -18.04 20.06 -14.78
N ALA A 254 -17.01 19.41 -15.32
CA ALA A 254 -16.37 19.79 -16.57
C ALA A 254 -17.32 19.73 -17.77
N ARG A 255 -18.17 18.69 -17.85
CA ARG A 255 -19.22 18.59 -18.88
C ARG A 255 -20.28 19.70 -18.74
N GLY A 256 -20.68 20.04 -17.51
CA GLY A 256 -21.60 21.14 -17.22
C GLY A 256 -21.04 22.52 -17.58
N LEU A 257 -19.74 22.73 -17.38
CA LEU A 257 -19.04 23.95 -17.80
C LEU A 257 -18.94 24.06 -19.33
N ARG A 258 -18.64 22.95 -20.02
CA ARG A 258 -18.61 22.90 -21.50
C ARG A 258 -19.99 23.08 -22.14
N SER A 259 -21.06 22.58 -21.50
CA SER A 259 -22.43 22.80 -22.01
C SER A 259 -22.89 24.25 -21.82
N ARG A 260 -22.49 24.90 -20.71
CA ARG A 260 -22.74 26.33 -20.47
C ARG A 260 -21.91 27.25 -21.38
N SER A 261 -20.66 26.93 -21.67
CA SER A 261 -19.86 27.73 -22.62
C SER A 261 -20.39 27.63 -24.05
N ARG A 262 -20.99 26.48 -24.42
CA ARG A 262 -21.66 26.31 -25.71
C ARG A 262 -23.03 26.98 -25.79
N ALA A 263 -23.77 27.05 -24.68
CA ALA A 263 -25.04 27.78 -24.58
C ALA A 263 -24.86 29.31 -24.56
N GLY A 264 -23.74 29.81 -24.04
CA GLY A 264 -23.41 31.25 -24.04
C GLY A 264 -23.11 31.86 -25.41
N ASN A 265 -23.09 31.04 -26.48
CA ASN A 265 -22.85 31.47 -27.85
C ASN A 265 -24.07 31.27 -28.78
N MET A 266 -25.23 30.90 -28.23
CA MET A 266 -26.49 30.91 -28.97
C MET A 266 -27.14 32.29 -28.84
N ASN A 267 -27.01 33.08 -29.90
CA ASN A 267 -27.72 34.34 -30.08
C ASN A 267 -29.23 34.04 -30.18
N TRP A 268 -29.98 34.33 -29.11
CA TRP A 268 -31.42 34.12 -29.07
C TRP A 268 -32.12 35.19 -29.92
N ASP A 269 -32.40 34.88 -31.18
CA ASP A 269 -33.33 35.66 -31.99
C ASP A 269 -34.75 35.51 -31.41
N ALA A 270 -35.27 36.58 -30.83
CA ALA A 270 -36.51 36.67 -30.06
C ALA A 270 -37.78 36.63 -30.92
N LYS A 271 -37.91 35.69 -31.87
CA LYS A 271 -39.13 35.50 -32.68
C LYS A 271 -39.46 34.03 -32.86
N GLY A 272 -40.09 33.42 -31.85
CA GLY A 272 -40.66 32.09 -32.03
C GLY A 272 -40.99 31.31 -30.77
N MET A 273 -41.73 31.88 -29.81
CA MET A 273 -42.36 31.10 -28.75
C MET A 273 -43.86 31.41 -28.69
N LYS A 274 -44.63 30.64 -29.46
CA LYS A 274 -46.07 30.48 -29.29
C LYS A 274 -46.39 28.98 -29.27
N GLN A 275 -47.09 28.60 -28.19
CA GLN A 275 -47.91 27.41 -28.04
C GLN A 275 -47.20 26.04 -28.11
N ILE A 276 -46.87 25.50 -26.94
CA ILE A 276 -47.00 24.06 -26.71
C ILE A 276 -47.88 23.88 -25.47
N GLY A 277 -49.06 23.31 -25.71
CA GLY A 277 -50.12 23.13 -24.74
C GLY A 277 -49.83 22.03 -23.73
N ALA A 278 -50.41 22.23 -22.55
CA ALA A 278 -50.45 21.30 -21.44
C ALA A 278 -51.16 20.01 -21.84
N ASN A 279 -50.42 18.90 -21.88
CA ASN A 279 -50.92 17.54 -21.76
C ASN A 279 -49.80 16.71 -21.13
N HIS A 280 -49.70 16.75 -19.80
CA HIS A 280 -48.87 15.83 -19.04
C HIS A 280 -49.69 14.56 -18.74
N PRO A 281 -49.33 13.39 -19.32
CA PRO A 281 -49.89 12.14 -18.86
C PRO A 281 -49.33 11.80 -17.47
N GLU A 282 -50.21 11.33 -16.57
CA GLU A 282 -49.83 10.85 -15.25
C GLU A 282 -48.75 9.75 -15.35
N PRO A 283 -47.72 9.77 -14.49
CA PRO A 283 -46.69 8.76 -14.50
C PRO A 283 -47.25 7.45 -13.96
N THR A 284 -47.65 6.55 -14.86
CA THR A 284 -47.88 5.14 -14.53
C THR A 284 -46.57 4.54 -14.06
N SER A 285 -46.44 4.39 -12.74
CA SER A 285 -45.37 3.68 -12.05
C SER A 285 -45.45 2.19 -12.35
N THR A 286 -45.00 1.79 -13.54
CA THR A 286 -44.58 0.42 -13.78
C THR A 286 -43.20 0.26 -13.16
N ALA A 287 -43.13 -0.42 -12.00
CA ALA A 287 -41.87 -0.83 -11.40
C ALA A 287 -41.10 -1.70 -12.40
N VAL A 288 -40.19 -1.07 -13.14
CA VAL A 288 -39.27 -1.76 -14.04
C VAL A 288 -38.39 -2.61 -13.14
N ASN A 289 -38.54 -3.94 -13.21
CA ASN A 289 -37.62 -4.89 -12.63
C ASN A 289 -36.26 -4.70 -13.31
N LEU A 290 -35.44 -3.79 -12.76
CA LEU A 290 -34.07 -3.62 -13.18
C LEU A 290 -33.34 -4.95 -12.93
N PRO A 291 -32.67 -5.52 -13.94
CA PRO A 291 -31.94 -6.77 -13.76
C PRO A 291 -30.93 -6.59 -12.62
N ALA A 292 -30.82 -7.61 -11.75
CA ALA A 292 -29.89 -7.60 -10.64
C ALA A 292 -28.49 -7.23 -11.15
N LYS A 293 -27.94 -6.12 -10.62
CA LYS A 293 -26.62 -5.64 -11.01
C LYS A 293 -25.61 -6.74 -10.70
N ARG A 294 -24.86 -7.18 -11.72
CA ARG A 294 -23.80 -8.18 -11.53
C ARG A 294 -22.79 -7.65 -10.52
N PRO A 295 -22.26 -8.49 -9.63
CA PRO A 295 -21.28 -8.06 -8.65
C PRO A 295 -20.02 -7.54 -9.35
N GLU A 296 -19.51 -6.42 -8.86
CA GLU A 296 -18.28 -5.84 -9.37
C GLU A 296 -17.09 -6.61 -8.80
N ARG A 297 -16.12 -6.92 -9.65
CA ARG A 297 -14.91 -7.65 -9.24
C ARG A 297 -13.70 -6.75 -9.32
N ILE A 298 -12.99 -6.70 -8.19
CA ILE A 298 -11.85 -5.82 -8.00
C ILE A 298 -10.61 -6.68 -7.82
N LEU A 299 -9.55 -6.41 -8.59
CA LEU A 299 -8.21 -6.94 -8.36
C LEU A 299 -7.39 -5.86 -7.67
N ILE A 300 -6.71 -6.19 -6.57
CA ILE A 300 -5.77 -5.30 -5.90
C ILE A 300 -4.38 -5.84 -6.13
N VAL A 301 -3.51 -5.00 -6.67
CA VAL A 301 -2.08 -5.23 -6.84
C VAL A 301 -1.39 -4.42 -5.76
N ASP A 302 -0.82 -5.11 -4.79
CA ASP A 302 -0.10 -4.49 -3.69
C ASP A 302 1.39 -4.77 -3.86
N GLN A 303 2.17 -3.73 -4.14
CA GLN A 303 3.56 -3.85 -4.54
C GLN A 303 4.45 -2.89 -3.78
N SER A 304 5.65 -3.35 -3.50
CA SER A 304 6.71 -2.61 -2.84
C SER A 304 8.06 -2.99 -3.40
N ARG A 305 9.12 -2.38 -2.85
CA ARG A 305 10.51 -2.71 -3.15
C ARG A 305 10.81 -4.20 -3.06
N PHE A 306 10.34 -4.89 -2.02
CA PHE A 306 10.75 -6.27 -1.74
C PHE A 306 9.62 -7.31 -1.91
N TYR A 307 8.53 -6.91 -2.55
CA TYR A 307 7.24 -7.51 -2.27
C TYR A 307 6.26 -7.19 -3.38
N ALA A 308 5.51 -8.20 -3.83
CA ALA A 308 4.26 -7.96 -4.51
C ALA A 308 3.21 -8.98 -4.04
N ALA A 309 1.93 -8.64 -4.18
CA ALA A 309 0.83 -9.54 -3.93
C ALA A 309 -0.38 -9.15 -4.79
N LEU A 310 -1.19 -10.14 -5.13
CA LEU A 310 -2.48 -9.95 -5.77
C LEU A 310 -3.60 -10.37 -4.83
N ARG A 311 -4.70 -9.63 -4.83
CA ARG A 311 -5.91 -10.02 -4.11
C ARG A 311 -7.16 -9.69 -4.90
N THR A 312 -8.14 -10.59 -4.94
CA THR A 312 -9.43 -10.29 -5.59
C THR A 312 -10.58 -10.18 -4.59
N TYR A 313 -11.49 -9.26 -4.88
CA TYR A 313 -12.72 -9.01 -4.15
C TYR A 313 -13.91 -9.04 -5.09
N GLU A 314 -15.06 -9.33 -4.51
CA GLU A 314 -16.35 -9.26 -5.19
C GLU A 314 -17.26 -8.39 -4.34
N VAL A 315 -17.73 -7.31 -4.95
CA VAL A 315 -18.56 -6.29 -4.30
C VAL A 315 -19.99 -6.51 -4.78
N GLU A 316 -20.81 -7.06 -3.86
CA GLU A 316 -22.25 -7.24 -4.07
C GLU A 316 -23.00 -6.02 -3.53
N ASP A 317 -23.35 -5.12 -4.44
CA ASP A 317 -24.29 -3.99 -4.29
C ASP A 317 -23.93 -2.89 -3.25
N ARG A 318 -23.91 -1.62 -3.73
CA ARG A 318 -23.24 -0.45 -3.12
C ARG A 318 -23.79 -0.01 -1.75
N SER A 319 -24.89 -0.57 -1.27
CA SER A 319 -25.58 -0.14 -0.04
C SER A 319 -25.18 -0.91 1.23
N VAL A 320 -24.46 -2.04 1.11
CA VAL A 320 -24.22 -3.00 2.23
C VAL A 320 -22.73 -3.07 2.66
N ASP A 321 -21.86 -2.30 2.01
CA ASP A 321 -20.44 -2.66 1.84
C ASP A 321 -19.52 -2.58 3.07
N ALA A 322 -19.63 -1.57 3.94
CA ALA A 322 -18.72 -1.52 5.11
C ALA A 322 -18.95 -2.66 6.11
N ARG A 323 -20.23 -3.04 6.30
CA ARG A 323 -20.60 -4.10 7.27
C ARG A 323 -20.18 -5.47 6.76
N ARG A 324 -20.23 -5.68 5.44
CA ARG A 324 -19.85 -6.94 4.80
C ARG A 324 -18.34 -7.10 4.68
N ALA A 325 -17.60 -6.04 4.42
CA ALA A 325 -16.13 -6.08 4.44
C ALA A 325 -15.58 -6.50 5.81
N LEU A 326 -16.13 -5.95 6.91
CA LEU A 326 -15.76 -6.35 8.27
C LEU A 326 -16.18 -7.79 8.59
N ALA A 327 -17.35 -8.22 8.11
CA ALA A 327 -17.82 -9.59 8.26
C ALA A 327 -16.99 -10.60 7.44
N MET A 328 -16.48 -10.21 6.27
CA MET A 328 -15.59 -11.04 5.44
C MET A 328 -14.20 -11.18 6.06
N SER A 329 -13.64 -10.12 6.67
CA SER A 329 -12.40 -10.23 7.46
C SER A 329 -12.57 -11.27 8.57
N ARG A 330 -13.65 -11.16 9.35
CA ARG A 330 -13.98 -12.11 10.43
C ARG A 330 -14.25 -13.53 9.95
N ALA A 331 -14.84 -13.69 8.76
CA ALA A 331 -15.09 -15.01 8.17
C ALA A 331 -13.78 -15.68 7.73
N ASN A 332 -12.84 -14.91 7.17
CA ASN A 332 -11.50 -15.40 6.83
C ASN A 332 -10.69 -15.75 8.08
N GLU A 333 -10.78 -14.94 9.14
CA GLU A 333 -10.13 -15.21 10.44
C GLU A 333 -10.60 -16.54 11.06
N ARG A 334 -11.91 -16.83 11.01
CA ARG A 334 -12.47 -18.09 11.53
C ARG A 334 -12.04 -19.32 10.74
N ARG A 335 -11.74 -19.18 9.44
CA ARG A 335 -11.29 -20.29 8.58
C ARG A 335 -9.80 -20.57 8.71
N ASN A 336 -8.99 -19.56 9.00
CA ASN A 336 -7.54 -19.71 9.20
C ASN A 336 -7.16 -20.57 10.43
N GLY A 337 -8.10 -20.88 11.32
CA GLY A 337 -7.89 -21.79 12.45
C GLY A 337 -7.99 -23.28 12.14
N LYS A 338 -8.41 -23.69 10.93
CA LYS A 338 -8.48 -25.10 10.51
C LYS A 338 -7.49 -25.36 9.37
N GLY A 339 -6.37 -25.99 9.72
CA GLY A 339 -5.20 -26.19 8.87
C GLY A 339 -5.35 -27.27 7.80
N ASP A 340 -6.12 -27.00 6.74
CA ASP A 340 -6.13 -27.82 5.53
C ASP A 340 -5.30 -27.12 4.43
N GLY A 341 -3.98 -27.37 4.46
CA GLY A 341 -2.91 -26.55 3.87
C GLY A 341 -2.89 -26.32 2.35
N GLU A 342 -3.71 -27.00 1.54
CA GLU A 342 -3.78 -26.75 0.09
C GLU A 342 -5.01 -25.96 -0.35
N SER A 343 -6.10 -25.98 0.43
CA SER A 343 -7.36 -25.31 0.08
C SER A 343 -7.41 -23.84 0.51
N GLY A 344 -6.58 -23.44 1.49
CA GLY A 344 -6.61 -22.11 2.11
C GLY A 344 -6.12 -20.96 1.23
N VAL A 345 -5.09 -21.18 0.41
CA VAL A 345 -4.46 -20.11 -0.40
C VAL A 345 -5.44 -19.58 -1.45
N PHE A 346 -6.13 -20.47 -2.17
CA PHE A 346 -7.10 -20.08 -3.19
C PHE A 346 -8.47 -19.68 -2.62
N GLN A 347 -8.86 -20.20 -1.44
CA GLN A 347 -10.06 -19.72 -0.74
C GLN A 347 -9.94 -18.26 -0.31
N GLN A 348 -8.72 -17.78 -0.03
CA GLN A 348 -8.47 -16.39 0.39
C GLN A 348 -8.38 -15.41 -0.78
N ARG A 349 -8.46 -15.88 -2.03
CA ARG A 349 -8.36 -15.02 -3.24
C ARG A 349 -7.10 -14.13 -3.21
N TYR A 350 -6.02 -14.62 -2.62
CA TYR A 350 -4.76 -13.91 -2.37
C TYR A 350 -3.58 -14.71 -2.94
N LEU A 351 -2.65 -14.03 -3.61
CA LEU A 351 -1.45 -14.62 -4.18
C LEU A 351 -0.24 -13.76 -3.85
N PRO A 352 0.70 -14.24 -3.00
CA PRO A 352 1.99 -13.57 -2.85
C PRO A 352 2.81 -13.72 -4.13
N LEU A 353 3.40 -12.60 -4.57
CA LEU A 353 4.21 -12.44 -5.77
C LEU A 353 5.56 -11.81 -5.43
N ASP A 354 6.16 -12.19 -4.31
CA ASP A 354 7.43 -11.64 -3.78
C ASP A 354 8.55 -11.47 -4.83
N PRO A 355 8.76 -12.39 -5.79
CA PRO A 355 9.74 -12.21 -6.86
C PRO A 355 9.52 -10.97 -7.76
N TYR A 356 8.36 -10.32 -7.66
CA TYR A 356 7.96 -9.15 -8.43
C TYR A 356 7.99 -7.84 -7.62
N GLY A 357 8.67 -7.80 -6.48
CA GLY A 357 9.04 -6.52 -5.86
C GLY A 357 9.98 -5.70 -6.74
N SER A 358 9.97 -4.36 -6.63
CA SER A 358 10.78 -3.47 -7.48
C SER A 358 12.26 -3.81 -7.51
N GLN A 359 12.82 -4.27 -6.39
CA GLN A 359 14.24 -4.58 -6.23
C GLN A 359 14.73 -5.64 -7.22
N ILE A 360 13.83 -6.49 -7.75
CA ILE A 360 14.23 -7.48 -8.76
C ILE A 360 14.77 -6.80 -10.02
N MET A 361 14.24 -5.64 -10.39
CA MET A 361 14.72 -4.86 -11.54
C MET A 361 16.09 -4.26 -11.24
N ASP A 362 16.25 -3.65 -10.06
CA ASP A 362 17.53 -3.08 -9.63
C ASP A 362 18.63 -4.16 -9.59
N THR A 363 18.30 -5.36 -9.13
CA THR A 363 19.22 -6.50 -9.07
C THR A 363 19.62 -6.97 -10.48
N LYS A 364 18.66 -7.06 -11.41
CA LYS A 364 18.93 -7.41 -12.81
C LYS A 364 19.79 -6.35 -13.51
N LEU A 365 19.54 -5.07 -13.23
CA LEU A 365 20.34 -3.96 -13.78
C LEU A 365 21.75 -3.96 -13.22
N TYR A 366 21.90 -4.14 -11.91
CA TYR A 366 23.20 -4.30 -11.28
C TYR A 366 24.01 -5.41 -11.95
N GLN A 367 23.39 -6.57 -12.17
CA GLN A 367 24.07 -7.70 -12.82
C GLN A 367 24.47 -7.36 -14.26
N ARG A 368 23.62 -6.66 -15.02
CA ARG A 368 23.95 -6.20 -16.38
C ARG A 368 25.11 -5.21 -16.41
N VAL A 369 25.13 -4.24 -15.49
CA VAL A 369 26.25 -3.28 -15.34
C VAL A 369 27.55 -4.03 -15.06
N LEU A 370 27.54 -5.03 -14.18
CA LEU A 370 28.71 -5.87 -13.93
C LEU A 370 29.12 -6.70 -15.14
N ASP A 371 28.16 -7.21 -15.90
CA ASP A 371 28.45 -8.08 -17.04
C ASP A 371 29.12 -7.35 -18.21
N ARG A 372 28.86 -6.05 -18.36
CA ARG A 372 29.49 -5.20 -19.37
C ARG A 372 30.91 -4.78 -18.98
N GLU A 373 31.11 -4.41 -17.71
CA GLU A 373 32.37 -3.81 -17.26
C GLU A 373 33.22 -4.80 -16.47
N LEU A 374 34.18 -5.45 -17.15
CA LEU A 374 35.10 -6.40 -16.53
C LEU A 374 35.88 -5.76 -15.36
N ALA A 375 36.22 -4.47 -15.47
CA ALA A 375 36.89 -3.72 -14.43
C ALA A 375 36.06 -3.66 -13.13
N LEU A 376 34.73 -3.57 -13.20
CA LEU A 376 33.87 -3.60 -12.00
C LEU A 376 33.89 -4.97 -11.33
N LYS A 377 33.87 -6.04 -12.12
CA LYS A 377 34.00 -7.40 -11.57
C LYS A 377 35.33 -7.60 -10.86
N GLU A 378 36.41 -7.02 -11.36
CA GLU A 378 37.73 -7.06 -10.71
C GLU A 378 37.76 -6.25 -9.42
N GLU A 379 37.25 -5.02 -9.43
CA GLU A 379 37.16 -4.18 -8.23
C GLU A 379 36.34 -4.85 -7.12
N ILE A 380 35.22 -5.48 -7.48
CA ILE A 380 34.40 -6.24 -6.52
C ILE A 380 35.18 -7.43 -5.94
N LYS A 381 35.95 -8.15 -6.77
CA LYS A 381 36.83 -9.24 -6.28
C LYS A 381 37.89 -8.73 -5.32
N TRP A 382 38.30 -7.48 -5.45
CA TRP A 382 39.25 -6.81 -4.54
C TRP A 382 38.58 -6.16 -3.32
N GLY A 383 37.26 -6.30 -3.18
CA GLY A 383 36.53 -5.83 -2.01
C GLY A 383 35.84 -4.48 -2.17
N ALA A 384 35.62 -4.01 -3.41
CA ALA A 384 34.82 -2.80 -3.65
C ALA A 384 33.38 -2.96 -3.13
N ASP A 385 32.77 -1.83 -2.74
CA ASP A 385 31.49 -1.79 -2.03
C ASP A 385 30.30 -2.15 -2.94
N GLN A 386 29.97 -3.44 -3.06
CA GLN A 386 28.88 -3.91 -3.92
C GLN A 386 27.53 -3.23 -3.66
N GLU A 387 27.23 -2.87 -2.41
CA GLU A 387 25.94 -2.28 -2.05
C GLU A 387 25.83 -0.86 -2.55
N LYS A 388 26.89 -0.08 -2.39
CA LYS A 388 26.95 1.25 -2.99
C LYS A 388 26.75 1.21 -4.51
N LEU A 389 27.32 0.23 -5.23
CA LEU A 389 27.03 0.09 -6.67
C LEU A 389 25.56 -0.24 -6.93
N ARG A 390 24.95 -1.14 -6.14
CA ARG A 390 23.51 -1.46 -6.26
C ARG A 390 22.64 -0.24 -6.00
N ASP A 391 22.92 0.53 -4.96
CA ASP A 391 22.19 1.73 -4.61
C ASP A 391 22.31 2.80 -5.69
N GLU A 392 23.52 2.99 -6.25
CA GLU A 392 23.70 3.93 -7.36
C GLU A 392 22.99 3.45 -8.63
N VAL A 393 22.94 2.15 -8.91
CA VAL A 393 22.12 1.61 -10.02
C VAL A 393 20.63 1.85 -9.78
N ALA A 394 20.13 1.60 -8.57
CA ALA A 394 18.72 1.83 -8.23
C ALA A 394 18.34 3.32 -8.34
N LYS A 395 19.20 4.23 -7.87
CA LYS A 395 19.02 5.68 -8.05
C LYS A 395 19.06 6.08 -9.52
N ALA A 396 20.06 5.60 -10.27
CA ALA A 396 20.22 5.90 -11.69
C ALA A 396 19.03 5.41 -12.51
N ARG A 397 18.43 4.26 -12.18
CA ARG A 397 17.21 3.75 -12.84
C ARG A 397 16.04 4.72 -12.74
N LEU A 398 15.93 5.46 -11.64
CA LEU A 398 14.91 6.50 -11.48
C LEU A 398 15.29 7.76 -12.25
N LEU A 399 16.54 8.20 -12.12
CA LEU A 399 17.00 9.47 -12.67
C LEU A 399 17.20 9.48 -14.19
N ILE A 400 17.48 8.32 -14.78
CA ILE A 400 17.62 8.17 -16.24
C ILE A 400 16.31 8.48 -16.97
N LYS A 401 15.16 8.41 -16.27
CA LYS A 401 13.84 8.81 -16.75
C LYS A 401 13.70 10.32 -16.52
N ASP A 402 13.77 11.12 -17.58
CA ASP A 402 13.60 12.60 -17.56
C ASP A 402 12.11 13.00 -17.35
N ALA A 403 11.33 12.11 -16.73
CA ALA A 403 9.90 12.24 -16.48
C ALA A 403 9.54 12.16 -14.98
N LEU A 404 10.53 12.07 -14.08
CA LEU A 404 10.26 11.95 -12.65
C LEU A 404 9.40 13.12 -12.15
N ASP A 405 9.62 14.34 -12.64
CA ASP A 405 8.80 15.51 -12.29
C ASP A 405 7.32 15.39 -12.72
N ARG A 406 7.01 14.59 -13.76
CA ARG A 406 5.62 14.29 -14.14
C ARG A 406 5.00 13.26 -13.22
N GLU A 407 5.74 12.20 -12.86
CA GLU A 407 5.26 11.18 -11.93
C GLU A 407 5.13 11.71 -10.48
N VAL A 408 6.01 12.66 -10.11
CA VAL A 408 6.03 13.38 -8.83
C VAL A 408 5.10 14.59 -8.84
N GLY A 409 4.50 14.93 -9.99
CA GLY A 409 3.50 15.96 -10.16
C GLY A 409 2.27 15.74 -9.27
N PHE A 410 2.40 16.14 -8.01
CA PHE A 410 1.40 16.09 -6.93
C PHE A 410 0.15 16.93 -7.26
N LEU A 411 0.15 17.64 -8.39
CA LEU A 411 -0.86 18.60 -8.82
C LEU A 411 -1.55 18.13 -10.11
N GLY A 412 -2.25 17.00 -10.02
CA GLY A 412 -3.57 16.80 -10.63
C GLY A 412 -3.76 17.20 -12.10
N ARG A 413 -2.75 17.05 -12.95
CA ARG A 413 -2.93 17.16 -14.40
C ARG A 413 -3.48 15.82 -14.94
N ASP A 414 -4.74 15.57 -14.58
CA ASP A 414 -5.66 14.66 -15.29
C ASP A 414 -6.26 15.39 -16.52
N ASP A 415 -5.54 16.32 -17.13
CA ASP A 415 -5.92 16.86 -18.42
C ASP A 415 -5.68 15.76 -19.45
N GLY A 416 -6.75 15.00 -19.72
CA GLY A 416 -6.92 14.08 -20.84
C GLY A 416 -6.80 14.78 -22.20
N GLY A 417 -5.72 15.53 -22.39
CA GLY A 417 -5.24 15.97 -23.67
C GLY A 417 -4.69 14.76 -24.38
N GLU A 418 -5.47 14.24 -25.32
CA GLU A 418 -5.05 13.33 -26.40
C GLU A 418 -4.08 14.05 -27.37
N GLY A 419 -3.10 14.78 -26.82
CA GLY A 419 -2.10 15.52 -27.56
C GLY A 419 -0.82 14.72 -27.68
N GLU A 420 -0.72 13.99 -28.79
CA GLU A 420 0.51 13.66 -29.52
C GLU A 420 1.72 13.18 -28.69
N GLU A 421 1.97 11.87 -28.79
CA GLU A 421 3.31 11.26 -28.71
C GLU A 421 4.23 11.90 -27.67
N ASP A 422 3.84 11.74 -26.41
CA ASP A 422 4.69 11.98 -25.24
C ASP A 422 5.88 10.99 -25.31
N MET A 423 6.88 11.35 -26.13
CA MET A 423 8.12 10.61 -26.27
C MET A 423 8.70 10.42 -24.87
N ASP A 424 8.95 9.16 -24.51
CA ASP A 424 9.68 8.75 -23.32
C ASP A 424 10.95 9.60 -23.23
N ARG A 425 10.93 10.69 -22.46
CA ARG A 425 12.14 11.49 -22.28
C ARG A 425 13.03 10.71 -21.33
N HIS A 426 14.18 10.31 -21.83
CA HIS A 426 15.17 9.58 -21.09
C HIS A 426 16.57 10.03 -21.51
N HIS A 427 17.54 9.79 -20.64
CA HIS A 427 18.94 9.87 -21.00
C HIS A 427 19.39 8.51 -21.54
N GLU A 428 20.10 8.47 -22.67
CA GLU A 428 20.65 7.22 -23.21
C GLU A 428 21.62 6.54 -22.24
N GLU A 429 22.39 7.36 -21.51
CA GLU A 429 23.34 6.92 -20.49
C GLU A 429 23.23 7.83 -19.26
N TRP A 430 23.34 7.23 -18.07
CA TRP A 430 23.34 7.93 -16.78
C TRP A 430 24.61 7.57 -15.97
N PRO A 431 25.48 8.53 -15.62
CA PRO A 431 26.70 8.25 -14.88
C PRO A 431 26.40 7.79 -13.44
N LEU A 432 27.08 6.73 -12.99
CA LEU A 432 26.97 6.23 -11.62
C LEU A 432 27.96 6.94 -10.70
N ASN A 433 27.50 7.42 -9.53
CA ASN A 433 28.34 8.14 -8.59
C ASN A 433 29.09 7.18 -7.64
N LEU A 434 30.22 6.65 -8.11
CA LEU A 434 31.03 5.65 -7.40
C LEU A 434 32.17 6.26 -6.55
N ASN A 435 32.01 7.49 -6.06
CA ASN A 435 33.04 8.19 -5.27
C ASN A 435 33.46 7.44 -4.01
N GLY A 436 34.68 6.88 -3.96
CA GLY A 436 35.13 6.09 -2.80
C GLY A 436 34.50 4.69 -2.72
N TRP A 437 34.06 4.16 -3.86
CA TRP A 437 33.56 2.78 -4.01
C TRP A 437 34.68 1.76 -4.25
N SER A 438 35.68 2.15 -5.04
CA SER A 438 36.77 1.27 -5.50
C SER A 438 37.69 0.84 -4.36
N ALA A 439 38.07 -0.44 -4.36
CA ALA A 439 39.06 -0.98 -3.43
C ALA A 439 40.49 -0.59 -3.80
N SER A 440 40.78 -0.44 -5.10
CA SER A 440 42.09 -0.01 -5.59
C SER A 440 42.29 1.51 -5.58
N GLY A 441 41.23 2.28 -5.30
CA GLY A 441 41.22 3.74 -5.42
C GLY A 441 41.16 4.24 -6.86
N ARG A 442 40.89 3.36 -7.84
CA ARG A 442 40.68 3.75 -9.24
C ARG A 442 39.34 4.46 -9.39
N ASP A 443 39.35 5.54 -10.17
CA ASP A 443 38.12 6.17 -10.61
C ASP A 443 37.66 5.50 -11.91
N LEU A 444 36.47 4.89 -11.87
CA LEU A 444 35.87 4.21 -13.02
C LEU A 444 34.65 5.00 -13.46
N GLN A 445 34.66 5.47 -14.70
CA GLN A 445 33.48 6.06 -15.33
C GLN A 445 32.54 4.95 -15.75
N VAL A 446 31.56 4.66 -14.89
CA VAL A 446 30.50 3.69 -15.16
C VAL A 446 29.21 4.42 -15.46
N VAL A 447 28.49 3.93 -16.46
CA VAL A 447 27.17 4.45 -16.81
C VAL A 447 26.12 3.33 -16.74
N LEU A 448 24.91 3.68 -16.34
CA LEU A 448 23.71 2.89 -16.59
C LEU A 448 23.15 3.27 -17.96
N ARG A 449 22.90 2.29 -18.83
CA ARG A 449 22.33 2.55 -20.16
C ARG A 449 20.83 2.36 -20.19
N TRP A 450 20.14 3.21 -20.94
CA TRP A 450 18.69 3.12 -21.11
C TRP A 450 18.26 1.81 -21.75
N GLU A 451 19.02 1.29 -22.73
CA GLU A 451 18.75 0.00 -23.36
C GLU A 451 18.65 -1.16 -22.35
N ASP A 452 19.44 -1.11 -21.26
CA ASP A 452 19.39 -2.12 -20.21
C ASP A 452 18.18 -1.94 -19.31
N VAL A 453 17.86 -0.69 -18.97
CA VAL A 453 16.66 -0.33 -18.18
C VAL A 453 15.41 -0.81 -18.92
N LEU A 454 15.27 -0.44 -20.19
CA LEU A 454 14.15 -0.85 -21.03
C LEU A 454 14.05 -2.38 -21.11
N ALA A 455 15.16 -3.08 -21.40
CA ALA A 455 15.14 -4.54 -21.50
C ALA A 455 14.76 -5.24 -20.19
N VAL A 456 15.17 -4.71 -19.03
CA VAL A 456 14.81 -5.27 -17.72
C VAL A 456 13.34 -4.96 -17.38
N GLU A 457 12.88 -3.75 -17.67
CA GLU A 457 11.50 -3.33 -17.39
C GLU A 457 10.49 -4.03 -18.30
N GLU A 458 10.76 -4.18 -19.60
CA GLU A 458 9.93 -4.98 -20.51
C GLU A 458 9.82 -6.42 -20.02
N ASN A 459 10.95 -7.03 -19.63
CA ASN A 459 10.95 -8.38 -19.09
C ASN A 459 10.14 -8.49 -17.79
N TYR A 460 10.18 -7.46 -16.94
CA TYR A 460 9.38 -7.40 -15.72
C TYR A 460 7.88 -7.30 -16.07
N VAL A 461 7.51 -6.41 -16.98
CA VAL A 461 6.13 -6.19 -17.43
C VAL A 461 5.54 -7.48 -17.99
N ASP A 462 6.25 -8.15 -18.90
CA ASP A 462 5.81 -9.42 -19.51
C ASP A 462 5.57 -10.50 -18.45
N LYS A 463 6.53 -10.68 -17.53
CA LYS A 463 6.46 -11.73 -16.51
C LYS A 463 5.38 -11.44 -15.47
N PHE A 464 5.21 -10.17 -15.09
CA PHE A 464 4.16 -9.78 -14.17
C PHE A 464 2.78 -9.95 -14.81
N ALA A 465 2.61 -9.57 -16.08
CA ALA A 465 1.38 -9.76 -16.84
C ALA A 465 1.00 -11.24 -16.94
N GLU A 466 1.98 -12.11 -17.24
CA GLU A 466 1.82 -13.57 -17.26
C GLU A 466 1.35 -14.09 -15.90
N ALA A 467 1.97 -13.64 -14.80
CA ALA A 467 1.59 -14.04 -13.45
C ALA A 467 0.16 -13.62 -13.08
N VAL A 468 -0.24 -12.37 -13.41
CA VAL A 468 -1.61 -11.88 -13.22
C VAL A 468 -2.61 -12.72 -14.02
N HIS A 469 -2.32 -12.99 -15.29
CA HIS A 469 -3.17 -13.79 -16.15
C HIS A 469 -3.37 -15.20 -15.57
N MET A 470 -2.27 -15.87 -15.23
CA MET A 470 -2.29 -17.22 -14.65
C MET A 470 -3.06 -17.29 -13.33
N PHE A 471 -2.90 -16.29 -12.47
CA PHE A 471 -3.67 -16.18 -11.23
C PHE A 471 -5.17 -16.12 -11.49
N LEU A 472 -5.61 -15.27 -12.42
CA LEU A 472 -7.03 -15.10 -12.71
C LEU A 472 -7.64 -16.31 -13.42
N VAL A 473 -6.92 -16.96 -14.34
CA VAL A 473 -7.35 -18.24 -14.93
C VAL A 473 -7.54 -19.29 -13.84
N THR A 474 -6.59 -19.35 -12.90
CA THR A 474 -6.64 -20.30 -11.79
C THR A 474 -7.84 -20.04 -10.87
N LEU A 475 -8.07 -18.77 -10.49
CA LEU A 475 -9.24 -18.38 -9.70
C LEU A 475 -10.56 -18.76 -10.39
N ARG A 476 -10.65 -18.54 -11.71
CA ARG A 476 -11.83 -18.91 -12.48
C ARG A 476 -12.07 -20.42 -12.44
N ARG A 477 -11.05 -21.23 -12.72
CA ARG A 477 -11.13 -22.71 -12.67
C ARG A 477 -11.62 -23.21 -11.31
N PHE A 478 -11.14 -22.61 -10.22
CA PHE A 478 -11.61 -22.97 -8.88
C PHE A 478 -13.10 -22.66 -8.65
N ARG A 479 -13.63 -21.60 -9.28
CA ARG A 479 -15.05 -21.25 -9.13
C ARG A 479 -15.94 -22.08 -10.04
N THR A 480 -15.51 -22.34 -11.26
CA THR A 480 -16.27 -23.08 -12.27
C THR A 480 -15.64 -24.46 -12.41
N SER A 481 -16.12 -25.41 -11.60
CA SER A 481 -15.56 -26.76 -11.46
C SER A 481 -15.37 -27.56 -12.75
N ASN A 482 -15.97 -27.14 -13.87
CA ASN A 482 -15.87 -27.78 -15.18
C ASN A 482 -15.26 -26.88 -16.28
N ASP A 483 -14.81 -25.67 -15.96
CA ASP A 483 -14.29 -24.75 -16.96
C ASP A 483 -12.80 -25.04 -17.22
N GLN A 484 -12.51 -25.72 -18.33
CA GLN A 484 -11.14 -25.93 -18.80
C GLN A 484 -10.59 -24.74 -19.60
N THR A 485 -11.36 -23.64 -19.74
CA THR A 485 -10.91 -22.50 -20.53
C THR A 485 -9.63 -21.88 -19.94
N THR A 486 -8.87 -21.26 -20.83
CA THR A 486 -7.71 -20.41 -20.51
C THR A 486 -8.11 -18.94 -20.37
N HIS A 487 -9.42 -18.66 -20.29
CA HIS A 487 -9.90 -17.29 -20.15
C HIS A 487 -9.73 -16.84 -18.69
N PRO A 488 -9.13 -15.66 -18.44
CA PRO A 488 -9.01 -15.16 -17.09
C PRO A 488 -10.38 -14.86 -16.48
N GLU A 489 -10.41 -14.77 -15.15
CA GLU A 489 -11.54 -14.24 -14.41
C GLU A 489 -11.84 -12.79 -14.84
N THR A 490 -13.12 -12.44 -15.02
CA THR A 490 -13.50 -11.06 -15.39
C THR A 490 -13.28 -10.11 -14.22
N ILE A 491 -12.39 -9.13 -14.43
CA ILE A 491 -12.09 -8.04 -13.50
C ILE A 491 -12.63 -6.74 -14.09
N HIS A 492 -13.29 -5.93 -13.26
CA HIS A 492 -13.87 -4.66 -13.68
C HIS A 492 -12.95 -3.49 -13.32
N THR A 493 -12.37 -3.57 -12.11
CA THR A 493 -11.52 -2.53 -11.54
C THR A 493 -10.24 -3.16 -10.99
N VAL A 494 -9.10 -2.53 -11.26
CA VAL A 494 -7.80 -2.87 -10.67
C VAL A 494 -7.37 -1.72 -9.79
N VAL A 495 -7.01 -2.01 -8.54
CA VAL A 495 -6.43 -1.05 -7.60
C VAL A 495 -4.94 -1.34 -7.48
N ILE A 496 -4.08 -0.41 -7.89
CA ILE A 496 -2.62 -0.52 -7.74
C ILE A 496 -2.21 0.26 -6.50
N LEU A 497 -1.93 -0.48 -5.43
CA LEU A 497 -1.29 0.03 -4.23
C LEU A 497 0.22 -0.20 -4.37
N THR A 498 0.98 0.88 -4.54
CA THR A 498 2.44 0.80 -4.55
C THR A 498 3.01 1.85 -3.62
N ASP A 499 4.04 1.48 -2.85
CA ASP A 499 4.89 2.40 -2.09
C ASP A 499 6.23 2.65 -2.80
N HIS A 500 6.27 2.43 -4.11
CA HIS A 500 7.40 2.74 -4.99
C HIS A 500 6.92 3.51 -6.24
N THR A 501 7.87 3.75 -7.14
CA THR A 501 7.77 4.55 -8.38
C THR A 501 7.43 3.70 -9.59
N ASP A 502 7.20 2.39 -9.41
CA ASP A 502 7.03 1.44 -10.52
C ASP A 502 5.56 1.22 -10.91
N GLY A 503 4.67 2.10 -10.46
CA GLY A 503 3.25 1.98 -10.73
C GLY A 503 2.87 2.09 -12.21
N HIS A 504 3.67 2.79 -13.04
CA HIS A 504 3.50 2.79 -14.50
C HIS A 504 3.78 1.41 -15.11
N LEU A 505 4.80 0.69 -14.64
CA LEU A 505 5.10 -0.68 -15.09
C LEU A 505 3.99 -1.64 -14.72
N LEU A 506 3.44 -1.52 -13.51
CA LEU A 506 2.29 -2.31 -13.07
C LEU A 506 1.06 -2.01 -13.94
N THR A 507 0.81 -0.74 -14.25
CA THR A 507 -0.28 -0.33 -15.15
C THR A 507 -0.13 -0.97 -16.55
N ARG A 508 1.08 -0.95 -17.11
CA ARG A 508 1.38 -1.60 -18.40
C ARG A 508 1.15 -3.11 -18.33
N ALA A 509 1.66 -3.77 -17.30
CA ALA A 509 1.50 -5.22 -17.12
C ALA A 509 0.04 -5.63 -16.95
N ILE A 510 -0.74 -4.85 -16.19
CA ILE A 510 -2.18 -5.08 -16.02
C ILE A 510 -2.94 -4.87 -17.33
N THR A 511 -2.62 -3.82 -18.07
CA THR A 511 -3.22 -3.55 -19.39
C THR A 511 -2.92 -4.68 -20.37
N GLN A 512 -1.71 -5.22 -20.35
CA GLN A 512 -1.31 -6.38 -21.15
C GLN A 512 -2.06 -7.65 -20.73
N ALA A 513 -2.25 -7.88 -19.43
CA ALA A 513 -2.92 -9.07 -18.91
C ALA A 513 -4.44 -9.08 -19.10
N LEU A 514 -5.10 -7.92 -18.96
CA LEU A 514 -6.56 -7.79 -18.87
C LEU A 514 -7.21 -7.01 -20.01
N GLY A 515 -6.41 -6.32 -20.84
CA GLY A 515 -6.88 -5.42 -21.88
C GLY A 515 -7.01 -3.96 -21.41
N LYS A 516 -7.21 -3.05 -22.38
CA LYS A 516 -7.29 -1.59 -22.16
C LYS A 516 -8.59 -1.13 -21.50
N ASP A 517 -9.62 -1.97 -21.52
CA ASP A 517 -10.96 -1.62 -21.02
C ASP A 517 -11.08 -1.77 -19.50
N VAL A 518 -10.08 -2.36 -18.83
CA VAL A 518 -10.09 -2.49 -17.37
C VAL A 518 -9.84 -1.12 -16.72
N LYS A 519 -10.68 -0.77 -15.75
CA LYS A 519 -10.48 0.46 -14.99
C LYS A 519 -9.31 0.29 -14.03
N ILE A 520 -8.29 1.14 -14.11
CA ILE A 520 -7.15 1.13 -13.19
C ILE A 520 -7.25 2.36 -12.27
N VAL A 521 -7.18 2.13 -10.97
CA VAL A 521 -7.13 3.16 -9.93
C VAL A 521 -5.84 2.96 -9.16
N GLY A 522 -4.99 3.96 -9.08
CA GLY A 522 -3.73 3.84 -8.34
C GLY A 522 -2.50 3.93 -9.23
N GLY A 523 -1.37 3.41 -8.76
CA GLY A 523 -0.14 3.31 -9.56
C GLY A 523 0.63 4.62 -9.74
N ASN A 524 0.27 5.66 -8.99
CA ASN A 524 1.03 6.91 -8.89
C ASN A 524 1.41 7.19 -7.44
N LEU A 525 2.32 8.14 -7.21
CA LEU A 525 2.80 8.47 -5.86
C LEU A 525 1.68 8.93 -4.92
N ALA A 526 0.70 9.68 -5.42
CA ALA A 526 -0.45 10.07 -4.62
C ALA A 526 -1.23 8.86 -4.10
N SER A 527 -1.18 7.72 -4.81
CA SER A 527 -1.91 6.50 -4.46
C SER A 527 -1.28 5.69 -3.33
N MET A 528 -0.09 6.08 -2.86
CA MET A 528 0.54 5.50 -1.66
C MET A 528 -0.36 5.61 -0.42
N ALA A 529 -1.18 6.66 -0.34
CA ALA A 529 -2.10 6.89 0.76
C ALA A 529 -3.44 6.14 0.65
N LEU A 530 -3.72 5.39 -0.42
CA LEU A 530 -5.05 4.78 -0.65
C LEU A 530 -5.54 3.92 0.52
N ALA A 531 -4.65 3.13 1.13
CA ALA A 531 -5.02 2.32 2.29
C ALA A 531 -5.33 3.19 3.52
N ALA A 532 -4.51 4.20 3.80
CA ALA A 532 -4.75 5.15 4.90
C ALA A 532 -6.05 5.94 4.69
N GLU A 533 -6.33 6.37 3.46
CA GLU A 533 -7.59 7.02 3.06
C GLU A 533 -8.80 6.11 3.32
N GLY A 534 -8.70 4.83 2.98
CA GLY A 534 -9.77 3.86 3.24
C GLY A 534 -10.02 3.65 4.73
N ALA A 535 -8.95 3.50 5.52
CA ALA A 535 -9.04 3.39 6.97
C ALA A 535 -9.66 4.65 7.61
N ALA A 536 -9.27 5.84 7.14
CA ALA A 536 -9.79 7.12 7.62
C ALA A 536 -11.30 7.27 7.34
N LYS A 537 -11.79 6.79 6.20
CA LYS A 537 -13.24 6.78 5.91
C LYS A 537 -14.01 5.84 6.80
N LEU A 538 -13.44 4.67 7.13
CA LEU A 538 -14.10 3.80 8.09
C LEU A 538 -14.15 4.47 9.47
N ALA A 539 -13.10 5.21 9.84
CA ALA A 539 -13.06 5.96 11.08
C ALA A 539 -14.10 7.10 11.07
N LEU A 540 -14.29 7.77 9.93
CA LEU A 540 -15.36 8.76 9.74
C LEU A 540 -16.75 8.15 9.90
N ARG A 541 -17.04 6.99 9.29
CA ARG A 541 -18.32 6.29 9.48
C ARG A 541 -18.56 5.89 10.93
N ARG A 542 -17.48 5.53 11.64
CA ARG A 542 -17.54 5.22 13.07
C ARG A 542 -17.89 6.46 13.90
N LEU A 543 -17.30 7.60 13.57
CA LEU A 543 -17.62 8.90 14.17
C LEU A 543 -19.09 9.28 13.94
N GLU A 544 -19.57 9.22 12.70
CA GLU A 544 -20.97 9.51 12.36
C GLU A 544 -21.95 8.62 13.15
N SER A 545 -21.63 7.33 13.29
CA SER A 545 -22.44 6.39 14.08
C SER A 545 -22.42 6.70 15.58
N TRP A 546 -21.29 7.19 16.10
CA TRP A 546 -21.17 7.61 17.49
C TRP A 546 -21.98 8.89 17.75
N GLU A 547 -21.95 9.86 16.84
CA GLU A 547 -22.72 11.10 16.96
C GLU A 547 -24.24 10.85 16.91
N GLU A 548 -24.69 9.91 16.07
CA GLU A 548 -26.10 9.47 16.06
C GLU A 548 -26.51 8.82 17.39
N MET A 549 -25.68 7.94 17.95
CA MET A 549 -25.95 7.30 19.24
C MET A 549 -26.08 8.35 20.37
N VAL A 550 -25.13 9.27 20.47
CA VAL A 550 -25.16 10.34 21.49
C VAL A 550 -26.38 11.25 21.30
N ARG A 551 -26.80 11.52 20.05
CA ARG A 551 -28.01 12.29 19.76
C ARG A 551 -29.26 11.57 20.26
N GLN A 552 -29.35 10.26 20.05
CA GLN A 552 -30.48 9.45 20.51
C GLN A 552 -30.54 9.38 22.04
N GLU A 553 -29.40 9.21 22.72
CA GLU A 553 -29.33 9.20 24.18
C GLU A 553 -29.79 10.55 24.77
N ARG A 554 -29.30 11.68 24.23
CA ARG A 554 -29.76 13.01 24.66
C ARG A 554 -31.24 13.24 24.41
N LEU A 555 -31.80 12.69 23.32
CA LEU A 555 -33.23 12.77 23.06
C LEU A 555 -34.02 11.96 24.08
N ILE A 556 -33.53 10.78 24.48
CA ILE A 556 -34.16 9.96 25.53
C ILE A 556 -34.10 10.70 26.87
N GLU A 557 -32.94 11.22 27.27
CA GLU A 557 -32.78 12.00 28.51
C GLU A 557 -33.69 13.23 28.54
N PHE A 558 -33.82 13.94 27.42
CA PHE A 558 -34.73 15.08 27.28
C PHE A 558 -36.21 14.67 27.41
N LEU A 559 -36.60 13.52 26.83
CA LEU A 559 -37.96 13.00 26.97
C LEU A 559 -38.25 12.49 28.39
N GLU A 560 -37.23 11.97 29.09
CA GLU A 560 -37.35 11.47 30.48
C GLU A 560 -37.33 12.60 31.52
N SER A 561 -36.69 13.74 31.26
CA SER A 561 -36.62 14.85 32.21
C SER A 561 -37.94 15.57 32.43
N GLY A 562 -38.92 15.40 31.53
CA GLY A 562 -40.24 16.04 31.63
C GLY A 562 -40.22 17.57 31.48
N GLU A 563 -39.07 18.16 31.12
CA GLU A 563 -38.90 19.62 30.97
C GLU A 563 -39.32 20.14 29.58
N GLY A 564 -39.85 19.27 28.70
CA GLY A 564 -40.43 19.66 27.43
C GLY A 564 -41.89 20.05 27.57
N GLU A 565 -42.18 21.31 27.92
CA GLU A 565 -43.48 21.92 27.55
C GLU A 565 -43.55 21.98 26.01
N TRP A 566 -44.50 21.24 25.43
CA TRP A 566 -44.84 21.28 24.01
C TRP A 566 -45.74 22.45 23.67
#